data_AF-A0A9D6L017-F1
#
_entry.id   AF-A0A9D6L017-F1
#
_cell.length_a   1.000
_cell.length_b   1.000
_cell.length_c   1.000
_cell.angle_alpha   90.00
_cell.angle_beta   90.00
_cell.angle_gamma   90.00
#
_symmetry.space_group_name_H-M   'P 1'
#
loop_
_entity.id
_entity.type
_entity.pdbx_description
1 polymer ?
#
loop_
_entity_poly.entity_id
_entity_poly.type
_entity_poly.pdbx_seq_one_letter_code
_entity_poly.pdbx_strand_id
1 'polypeptide(L)' 'MPGTIDWDNAEEIGIQLSEKFPDLDPLAVRFTDLHKWVTELAGFCGDPKMSNEGKLEAIQ' A
#
# COMPACT_ATOMS: atom_id res chain seq x y z
N MET A 1 -1.22 3.53 -19.02
CA MET A 1 -0.77 4.55 -18.05
C MET A 1 -0.95 3.90 -16.70
N PRO A 2 0.05 3.84 -15.80
CA PRO A 2 -0.24 3.38 -14.45
C PRO A 2 -1.30 4.35 -13.90
N GLY A 3 -2.47 3.83 -13.53
CA GLY A 3 -3.52 4.63 -12.92
C GLY A 3 -2.93 5.32 -11.69
N THR A 4 -3.30 6.58 -11.48
CA THR A 4 -2.98 7.26 -10.23
C THR A 4 -3.74 6.58 -9.10
N ILE A 5 -3.02 5.96 -8.17
CA ILE A 5 -3.58 5.28 -7.01
C ILE A 5 -3.32 6.10 -5.75
N ASP A 6 -4.28 6.12 -4.84
CA ASP A 6 -4.15 6.76 -3.55
C ASP A 6 -4.60 5.83 -2.42
N TRP A 7 -4.60 6.35 -1.18
CA TRP A 7 -4.95 5.58 0.00
C TRP A 7 -6.37 5.01 0.03
N ASP A 8 -7.25 5.44 -0.86
CA ASP A 8 -8.62 4.94 -0.96
C ASP A 8 -8.71 3.74 -1.94
N ASN A 9 -7.63 3.44 -2.67
CA ASN A 9 -7.48 2.28 -3.56
C ASN A 9 -6.77 1.10 -2.87
N ALA A 10 -7.24 0.70 -1.69
CA ALA A 10 -6.58 -0.32 -0.85
C ALA A 10 -6.35 -1.66 -1.56
N GLU A 11 -7.33 -2.14 -2.34
CA GLU A 11 -7.24 -3.41 -3.10
C GLU A 11 -6.12 -3.36 -4.15
N GLU A 12 -6.07 -2.30 -4.95
CA GLU A 12 -5.05 -2.12 -6.00
C GLU A 12 -3.64 -1.99 -5.40
N ILE A 13 -3.51 -1.26 -4.28
CA ILE A 13 -2.26 -1.17 -3.53
C ILE A 13 -1.84 -2.56 -3.02
N GLY A 14 -2.75 -3.31 -2.41
CA GLY A 14 -2.49 -4.65 -1.89
C GLY A 14 -2.04 -5.62 -2.99
N ILE A 15 -2.68 -5.59 -4.16
CA ILE A 15 -2.29 -6.38 -5.32
C ILE A 15 -0.86 -6.03 -5.75
N GLN A 16 -0.54 -4.75 -5.95
CA GLN A 16 0.80 -4.34 -6.38
C GLN A 16 1.89 -4.70 -5.36
N LEU A 17 1.58 -4.60 -4.06
CA LEU A 17 2.49 -5.03 -3.01
C LEU A 17 2.68 -6.55 -3.02
N SER A 18 1.61 -7.33 -3.24
CA SER A 18 1.69 -8.80 -3.33
C SER A 18 2.50 -9.26 -4.54
N GLU A 19 2.39 -8.56 -5.68
CA GLU A 19 3.19 -8.85 -6.88
C GLU A 19 4.67 -8.49 -6.68
N LYS A 20 4.94 -7.41 -5.94
CA LYS A 20 6.30 -6.95 -5.63
C LYS A 20 6.98 -7.78 -4.54
N PHE A 21 6.21 -8.33 -3.61
CA PHE A 21 6.67 -9.10 -2.45
C PHE A 21 5.86 -10.42 -2.31
N PRO A 22 5.96 -11.37 -3.26
CA PRO A 22 5.10 -12.57 -3.29
C PRO A 22 5.36 -13.56 -2.15
N ASP A 23 6.57 -13.56 -1.57
CA ASP A 23 6.96 -14.45 -0.47
C ASP A 23 6.68 -13.85 0.92
N LEU A 24 6.14 -12.64 0.98
CA LEU A 24 5.90 -11.92 2.21
C LEU A 24 4.48 -12.20 2.70
N ASP A 25 4.34 -12.65 3.95
CA ASP A 25 3.02 -12.76 4.57
C ASP A 25 2.45 -11.35 4.80
N PRO A 26 1.36 -10.97 4.12
CA PRO A 26 0.78 -9.64 4.24
C PRO A 26 0.43 -9.35 5.69
N LEU A 27 -0.05 -10.30 6.48
CA LEU A 27 -0.44 -10.11 7.89
C LEU A 27 0.75 -9.94 8.85
N ALA A 28 1.96 -10.31 8.43
CA ALA A 28 3.18 -10.14 9.23
C ALA A 28 3.83 -8.76 9.05
N VAL A 29 3.32 -7.95 8.12
CA VAL A 29 3.86 -6.63 7.79
C VAL A 29 3.53 -5.62 8.88
N ARG A 30 4.55 -4.86 9.31
CA ARG A 30 4.33 -3.73 10.21
C ARG A 30 3.76 -2.55 9.42
N PHE A 31 2.78 -1.86 9.98
CA PHE A 31 2.19 -0.66 9.36
C PHE A 31 3.21 0.41 8.93
N THR A 32 4.33 0.55 9.64
CA THR A 32 5.41 1.48 9.24
C THR A 32 6.13 1.05 7.96
N ASP A 33 6.32 -0.26 7.76
CA ASP A 33 6.93 -0.79 6.54
C ASP A 33 5.91 -0.74 5.40
N LEU A 34 4.66 -1.11 5.68
CA LEU A 34 3.55 -1.03 4.72
C LEU A 34 3.40 0.40 4.20
N HIS A 35 3.28 1.38 5.09
CA HIS A 35 3.19 2.80 4.73
C HIS A 35 4.31 3.22 3.79
N LYS A 36 5.55 2.86 4.13
CA LYS A 36 6.72 3.18 3.31
C LYS A 36 6.58 2.58 1.91
N TRP A 37 6.26 1.28 1.81
CA TRP A 37 6.15 0.61 0.52
C TRP A 37 5.05 1.17 -0.35
N VAL A 38 3.90 1.53 0.23
CA VAL A 38 2.79 2.18 -0.48
C VAL A 38 3.23 3.52 -1.07
N THR A 39 3.92 4.35 -0.28
CA THR A 39 4.41 5.66 -0.76
C THR A 39 5.51 5.56 -1.83
N GLU A 40 6.16 4.39 -1.94
CA GLU A 40 7.18 4.08 -2.95
C GLU A 40 6.60 3.33 -4.17
N LEU A 41 5.29 3.06 -4.23
CA LEU A 41 4.66 2.41 -5.39
C LEU A 41 4.65 3.34 -6.60
N ALA A 42 4.91 2.75 -7.78
CA ALA A 42 4.87 3.50 -9.03
C ALA A 42 3.42 3.86 -9.37
N GLY A 43 3.11 5.16 -9.40
CA GLY A 43 1.75 5.66 -9.63
C GLY A 43 1.00 6.05 -8.37
N PHE A 44 1.60 5.89 -7.19
CA PHE A 44 1.04 6.44 -5.95
C PHE A 44 1.07 7.97 -5.94
N CYS A 45 -0.09 8.60 -5.76
CA CYS A 45 -0.25 10.06 -5.73
C CYS A 45 -0.91 10.59 -4.45
N GLY A 46 -1.22 9.72 -3.48
CA GLY A 46 -1.81 10.12 -2.20
C GLY A 46 -0.82 10.90 -1.32
N ASP A 47 -1.31 11.74 -0.41
CA ASP A 47 -0.47 12.40 0.59
C ASP A 47 -0.03 11.38 1.65
N PRO A 48 1.28 11.12 1.85
CA PRO A 48 1.77 10.21 2.88
C PRO A 48 1.24 10.46 4.29
N LYS A 49 0.82 11.69 4.62
CA LYS A 49 0.28 12.04 5.93
C LYS A 49 -1.19 11.68 6.12
N MET A 50 -1.90 11.36 5.04
CA MET A 50 -3.31 10.94 5.07
C MET A 50 -3.49 9.45 5.35
N SER A 51 -2.41 8.70 5.54
CA SER A 51 -2.46 7.33 6.04
C SER A 51 -2.98 7.29 7.47
N ASN A 52 -3.78 6.29 7.79
CA ASN A 52 -4.19 5.96 9.15
C ASN A 52 -4.21 4.44 9.32
N GLU A 53 -4.37 3.96 10.55
CA GLU A 53 -4.37 2.53 10.85
C GLU A 53 -5.44 1.76 10.05
N GLY A 54 -6.66 2.31 9.90
CA GLY A 54 -7.72 1.65 9.13
C GLY A 54 -7.42 1.55 7.62
N LYS A 55 -6.74 2.55 7.05
CA LYS A 55 -6.29 2.52 5.64
C LYS A 55 -5.19 1.50 5.43
N LEU A 56 -4.24 1.42 6.37
CA LEU A 56 -3.14 0.45 6.33
C LEU A 56 -3.66 -0.97 6.56
N GLU A 57 -4.63 -1.16 7.47
CA GLU A 57 -5.32 -2.43 7.67
C GLU A 57 -6.11 -2.85 6.42
N ALA A 58 -6.78 -1.93 5.72
CA ALA A 58 -7.53 -2.26 4.52
C ALA A 58 -6.66 -2.72 3.33
N ILE A 59 -5.36 -2.38 3.34
CA ILE A 59 -4.38 -2.76 2.31
C ILE A 59 -3.84 -4.18 2.56
N GLN A 60 -3.87 -4.64 3.82
CA GLN A 60 -3.25 -5.87 4.31
C GLN A 60 -4.21 -7.06 4.16
#